data_AF-A0A179FJN3-F1
#
_entry.id   AF-A0A179FJN3-F1
#
_cell.length_a   1.000
_cell.length_b   1.000
_cell.length_c   1.000
_cell.angle_alpha   90.00
_cell.angle_beta   90.00
_cell.angle_gamma   90.00
#
_symmetry.space_group_name_H-M   'P 1'
#
loop_
_entity.id
_entity.type
_entity.pdbx_description
1 polymer ?
#
loop_
_entity_poly.entity_id
_entity_poly.type
_entity_poly.pdbx_seq_one_letter_code
_entity_poly.pdbx_strand_id
1 'polypeptide(L)'
;MFRRKKGQFLVPGPNYQWCIDGHDKLKAYGFEIYAAIDAYSRNIIWFYVGHTATTALSVLKQYLAACGAYGLRPWFLQADRGSETPLAAAAHWNFVLRSEGRIEWHGQVFQQGKLLKDSYKAAPSTKNVKIESWWERMLHVSSRQWVEYFGELARDGDFDGDMLEDQIALYAVYEDILRQELFDFVEAWNIHRIRLQKNRPHVVHGQPWMNYHYPDPQKACNWGIPIDRTVLTDMERPLSDIDINSCLEPETKNWCRQLLTEMDFDQVALGSSRDPDKLRPFRRFYLALRDQIIRHIESGQQPVLSYRRAPTGGVAEYESLLERAAQAREDELGDGDAAEQPIIETSVEDEQGDDIEEISDDDADSDSSDGLSA
;
A
#
# COMPACT_ATOMS: atom_id res chain seq x y z
N MET A 1 -30.57 21.42 13.49
CA MET A 1 -30.73 20.45 12.38
C MET A 1 -30.06 21.02 11.13
N PHE A 2 -28.78 20.71 10.89
CA PHE A 2 -28.04 21.26 9.74
C PHE A 2 -28.39 20.50 8.46
N ARG A 3 -29.16 21.14 7.59
CA ARG A 3 -29.54 20.64 6.27
C ARG A 3 -28.30 20.63 5.37
N ARG A 4 -27.79 19.44 5.05
CA ARG A 4 -26.71 19.23 4.06
C ARG A 4 -27.08 19.90 2.72
N LYS A 5 -26.32 20.89 2.27
CA LYS A 5 -26.32 21.30 0.86
C LYS A 5 -25.39 20.35 0.08
N LYS A 6 -25.89 19.76 -1.01
CA LYS A 6 -25.14 18.86 -1.91
C LYS A 6 -23.78 19.49 -2.29
N GLY A 7 -22.68 18.75 -2.09
CA GLY A 7 -21.31 19.15 -2.47
C GLY A 7 -20.32 19.44 -1.32
N GLN A 8 -20.72 19.30 -0.06
CA GLN A 8 -19.88 19.68 1.09
C GLN A 8 -19.24 18.45 1.77
N PHE A 9 -17.97 18.16 1.45
CA PHE A 9 -17.14 17.25 2.24
C PHE A 9 -16.42 18.06 3.33
N LEU A 10 -17.03 18.18 4.51
CA LEU A 10 -16.32 18.66 5.69
C LEU A 10 -15.53 17.48 6.26
N VAL A 11 -14.23 17.43 5.98
CA VAL A 11 -13.31 16.49 6.61
C VAL A 11 -12.82 17.17 7.89
N PRO A 12 -13.02 16.59 9.09
CA PRO A 12 -12.79 17.26 10.38
C PRO A 12 -11.31 17.43 10.75
N GLY A 13 -10.38 16.79 10.05
CA GLY A 13 -8.95 16.91 10.29
C GLY A 13 -8.15 15.83 9.58
N PRO A 14 -6.82 15.84 9.72
CA PRO A 14 -5.96 14.86 9.09
C PRO A 14 -6.26 13.45 9.59
N ASN A 15 -5.95 12.44 8.78
CA ASN A 15 -6.22 11.03 9.00
C ASN A 15 -7.69 10.65 9.11
N TYR A 16 -8.63 11.59 8.95
CA TYR A 16 -10.04 11.21 8.94
C TYR A 16 -10.38 10.39 7.70
N GLN A 17 -9.75 10.71 6.57
CA GLN A 17 -9.95 9.97 5.34
C GLN A 17 -8.70 10.02 4.48
N TRP A 18 -8.14 8.85 4.19
CA TRP A 18 -7.16 8.70 3.11
C TRP A 18 -7.90 8.22 1.86
N CYS A 19 -7.67 8.91 0.75
CA CYS A 19 -8.16 8.55 -0.57
C CYS A 19 -7.03 7.91 -1.35
N ILE A 20 -7.22 6.68 -1.82
CA ILE A 20 -6.25 5.95 -2.62
C ILE A 20 -6.76 5.81 -4.05
N ASP A 21 -5.85 5.82 -5.02
CA ASP A 21 -6.19 5.72 -6.44
C ASP A 21 -4.94 5.43 -7.29
N GLY A 22 -5.20 4.82 -8.45
CA GLY A 22 -4.20 4.56 -9.49
C GLY A 22 -4.27 5.60 -10.60
N HIS A 23 -3.20 5.72 -11.38
CA HIS A 23 -3.16 6.63 -12.51
C HIS A 23 -2.52 5.99 -13.75
N ASP A 24 -3.30 5.90 -14.83
CA ASP A 24 -3.01 5.02 -15.96
C ASP A 24 -2.26 5.65 -17.14
N LYS A 25 -1.95 6.96 -17.14
CA LYS A 25 -1.43 7.60 -18.37
C LYS A 25 -0.07 7.09 -18.86
N LEU A 26 0.74 6.52 -17.97
CA LEU A 26 2.03 5.93 -18.35
C LEU A 26 1.97 4.39 -18.44
N LYS A 27 0.80 3.80 -18.17
CA LYS A 27 0.61 2.35 -18.12
C LYS A 27 0.92 1.68 -19.45
N ALA A 28 0.60 2.34 -20.57
CA ALA A 28 0.92 1.86 -21.91
C ALA A 28 2.43 1.71 -22.17
N TYR A 29 3.27 2.36 -21.35
CA TYR A 29 4.73 2.30 -21.40
C TYR A 29 5.31 1.47 -20.25
N GLY A 30 4.46 0.67 -19.60
CA GLY A 30 4.84 -0.19 -18.49
C GLY A 30 4.86 0.50 -17.12
N PHE A 31 4.86 1.83 -17.03
CA PHE A 31 4.89 2.55 -15.74
C PHE A 31 3.49 2.81 -15.18
N GLU A 32 3.16 2.13 -14.09
CA GLU A 32 1.95 2.30 -13.33
C GLU A 32 2.21 3.14 -12.07
N ILE A 33 1.25 4.02 -11.74
CA ILE A 33 1.37 4.95 -10.61
C ILE A 33 0.22 4.70 -9.64
N TYR A 34 0.51 4.73 -8.34
CA TYR A 34 -0.50 4.69 -7.28
C TYR A 34 -0.18 5.73 -6.21
N ALA A 35 -1.20 6.27 -5.55
CA ALA A 35 -0.99 7.22 -4.47
C ALA A 35 -2.07 7.15 -3.40
N ALA A 36 -1.75 7.71 -2.24
CA ALA A 36 -2.73 8.08 -1.24
C ALA A 36 -2.62 9.54 -0.86
N ILE A 37 -3.76 10.21 -0.75
CA ILE A 37 -3.85 11.58 -0.29
C ILE A 37 -4.74 11.67 0.96
N ASP A 38 -4.27 12.38 1.97
CA ASP A 38 -5.13 12.75 3.08
C ASP A 38 -6.12 13.82 2.64
N ALA A 39 -7.41 13.52 2.80
CA ALA A 39 -8.46 14.37 2.28
C ALA A 39 -8.45 15.76 2.95
N TYR A 40 -8.12 15.88 4.24
CA TYR A 40 -8.16 17.18 4.92
C TYR A 40 -7.01 18.09 4.47
N SER A 41 -5.79 17.63 4.69
CA SER A 41 -4.54 18.38 4.53
C SER A 41 -4.11 18.48 3.07
N ARG A 42 -4.53 17.53 2.22
CA ARG A 42 -4.01 17.27 0.87
C ARG A 42 -2.56 16.79 0.85
N ASN A 43 -2.05 16.33 1.99
CA ASN A 43 -0.73 15.71 2.07
C ASN A 43 -0.77 14.37 1.35
N ILE A 44 0.22 14.12 0.49
CA ILE A 44 0.43 12.81 -0.11
C ILE A 44 1.07 11.92 0.95
N ILE A 45 0.36 10.86 1.31
CA ILE A 45 0.72 9.94 2.40
C ILE A 45 1.72 8.91 1.90
N TRP A 46 1.46 8.34 0.72
CA TRP A 46 2.42 7.55 -0.02
C TRP A 46 2.23 7.78 -1.52
N PHE A 47 3.30 7.48 -2.25
CA PHE A 47 3.35 7.57 -3.70
C PHE A 47 4.18 6.41 -4.24
N TYR A 48 3.67 5.72 -5.26
CA TYR A 48 4.28 4.56 -5.86
C TYR A 48 4.36 4.75 -7.38
N VAL A 49 5.50 4.37 -7.94
CA VAL A 49 5.74 4.29 -9.39
C VAL A 49 6.47 2.98 -9.66
N GLY A 50 5.89 2.12 -10.47
CA GLY A 50 6.49 0.83 -10.83
C GLY A 50 5.63 0.10 -11.84
N HIS A 51 5.64 -1.23 -11.85
CA HIS A 51 4.94 -2.04 -12.85
C HIS A 51 3.73 -2.81 -12.29
N THR A 52 3.37 -2.57 -11.02
CA THR A 52 2.44 -3.44 -10.26
C THR A 52 1.30 -2.68 -9.58
N ALA A 53 1.17 -1.37 -9.82
CA ALA A 53 0.20 -0.51 -9.13
C ALA A 53 -1.26 -0.97 -9.28
N THR A 54 -1.55 -1.81 -10.26
CA THR A 54 -2.89 -2.32 -10.54
C THR A 54 -3.19 -3.70 -9.96
N THR A 55 -2.29 -4.26 -9.14
CA THR A 55 -2.49 -5.57 -8.50
C THR A 55 -2.89 -5.43 -7.03
N ALA A 56 -3.77 -6.31 -6.57
CA ALA A 56 -4.29 -6.25 -5.20
C ALA A 56 -3.19 -6.46 -4.15
N LEU A 57 -2.22 -7.33 -4.45
CA LEU A 57 -1.06 -7.60 -3.59
C LEU A 57 -0.16 -6.36 -3.47
N SER A 58 0.06 -5.63 -4.57
CA SER A 58 0.87 -4.41 -4.56
C SER A 58 0.21 -3.31 -3.74
N VAL A 59 -1.07 -3.03 -3.98
CA VAL A 59 -1.81 -1.99 -3.24
C VAL A 59 -1.90 -2.35 -1.76
N LEU A 60 -2.09 -3.63 -1.42
CA LEU A 60 -1.99 -4.12 -0.04
C LEU A 60 -0.62 -3.82 0.57
N LYS A 61 0.48 -4.24 -0.08
CA LYS A 61 1.84 -4.04 0.43
C LYS A 61 2.17 -2.55 0.61
N GLN A 62 1.77 -1.70 -0.34
CA GLN A 62 1.89 -0.24 -0.22
C GLN A 62 1.13 0.32 0.98
N TYR A 63 -0.13 -0.11 1.17
CA TYR A 63 -0.96 0.35 2.29
C TYR A 63 -0.40 -0.09 3.66
N LEU A 64 0.05 -1.34 3.78
CA LEU A 64 0.68 -1.86 4.99
C LEU A 64 1.97 -1.11 5.32
N ALA A 65 2.84 -0.88 4.32
CA ALA A 65 4.06 -0.11 4.49
C ALA A 65 3.78 1.32 4.98
N ALA A 66 2.75 1.98 4.43
CA ALA A 66 2.32 3.29 4.89
C ALA A 66 1.81 3.24 6.35
N CYS A 67 0.97 2.28 6.71
CA CYS A 67 0.50 2.14 8.08
C CYS A 67 1.65 1.87 9.06
N GLY A 68 2.61 1.01 8.68
CA GLY A 68 3.80 0.71 9.46
C GLY A 68 4.70 1.93 9.67
N ALA A 69 4.95 2.71 8.61
CA ALA A 69 5.77 3.91 8.66
C ALA A 69 5.19 5.00 9.57
N TYR A 70 3.87 5.24 9.50
CA TYR A 70 3.20 6.24 10.35
C TYR A 70 2.79 5.67 11.72
N GLY A 71 2.80 4.36 11.91
CA GLY A 71 2.34 3.68 13.13
C GLY A 71 0.82 3.81 13.38
N LEU A 72 0.05 4.18 12.35
CA LEU A 72 -1.38 4.45 12.45
C LEU A 72 -2.11 4.09 11.16
N ARG A 73 -3.42 3.95 11.28
CA ARG A 73 -4.36 3.89 10.16
C ARG A 73 -5.28 5.11 10.16
N PRO A 74 -5.86 5.50 9.01
CA PRO A 74 -6.87 6.54 8.98
C PRO A 74 -8.18 6.07 9.63
N TRP A 75 -9.09 7.00 9.92
CA TRP A 75 -10.46 6.65 10.31
C TRP A 75 -11.21 6.03 9.13
N PHE A 76 -11.14 6.64 7.94
CA PHE A 76 -11.66 6.04 6.71
C PHE A 76 -10.56 5.80 5.68
N LEU A 77 -10.53 4.60 5.11
CA LEU A 77 -9.88 4.36 3.82
C LEU A 77 -10.93 4.47 2.71
N GLN A 78 -10.67 5.26 1.69
CA GLN A 78 -11.55 5.41 0.52
C GLN A 78 -10.79 5.02 -0.73
N ALA A 79 -11.40 4.17 -1.55
CA ALA A 79 -10.91 3.82 -2.88
C ALA A 79 -12.08 3.66 -3.85
N ASP A 80 -11.75 3.60 -5.13
CA ASP A 80 -12.69 3.19 -6.16
C ASP A 80 -12.98 1.69 -6.10
N ARG A 81 -14.00 1.23 -6.84
CA ARG A 81 -14.32 -0.20 -6.95
C ARG A 81 -13.42 -0.91 -7.97
N GLY A 82 -12.11 -0.76 -7.79
CA GLY A 82 -11.08 -1.43 -8.58
C GLY A 82 -10.78 -2.83 -8.03
N SER A 83 -10.29 -3.72 -8.90
CA SER A 83 -9.88 -5.09 -8.54
C SER A 83 -8.67 -5.13 -7.61
N GLU A 84 -7.91 -4.04 -7.52
CA GLU A 84 -6.71 -3.87 -6.71
C GLU A 84 -6.99 -3.49 -5.24
N THR A 85 -8.20 -3.01 -4.94
CA THR A 85 -8.55 -2.45 -3.62
C THR A 85 -9.06 -3.45 -2.55
N PRO A 86 -9.63 -4.64 -2.87
CA PRO A 86 -10.25 -5.51 -1.87
C PRO A 86 -9.33 -5.93 -0.73
N LEU A 87 -8.05 -6.22 -1.02
CA LEU A 87 -7.08 -6.63 0.00
C LEU A 87 -6.73 -5.48 0.95
N ALA A 88 -6.55 -4.26 0.43
CA ALA A 88 -6.35 -3.08 1.27
C ALA A 88 -7.57 -2.79 2.16
N ALA A 89 -8.79 -2.99 1.63
CA ALA A 89 -10.02 -2.88 2.41
C ALA A 89 -10.09 -3.90 3.55
N ALA A 90 -9.72 -5.15 3.29
CA ALA A 90 -9.67 -6.22 4.29
C ALA A 90 -8.61 -5.93 5.37
N ALA A 91 -7.40 -5.49 4.98
CA ALA A 91 -6.35 -5.12 5.90
C ALA A 91 -6.74 -3.93 6.80
N HIS A 92 -7.36 -2.89 6.21
CA HIS A 92 -7.89 -1.77 6.97
C HIS A 92 -8.92 -2.23 8.01
N TRP A 93 -9.81 -3.14 7.63
CA TRP A 93 -10.81 -3.69 8.52
C TRP A 93 -10.20 -4.54 9.65
N ASN A 94 -9.17 -5.33 9.38
CA ASN A 94 -8.42 -6.07 10.41
C ASN A 94 -7.85 -5.13 11.49
N PHE A 95 -7.25 -4.00 11.09
CA PHE A 95 -6.81 -2.99 12.06
C PHE A 95 -7.98 -2.41 12.87
N VAL A 96 -9.12 -2.16 12.24
CA VAL A 96 -10.32 -1.64 12.92
C VAL A 96 -10.82 -2.62 13.98
N LEU A 97 -10.85 -3.92 13.68
CA LEU A 97 -11.27 -4.96 14.63
C LEU A 97 -10.38 -4.98 15.88
N ARG A 98 -9.08 -4.73 15.73
CA ARG A 98 -8.06 -4.81 16.79
C ARG A 98 -7.82 -3.50 17.55
N SER A 99 -8.27 -2.37 17.02
CA SER A 99 -8.19 -1.07 17.69
C SER A 99 -9.46 -0.74 18.50
N GLU A 100 -9.38 0.10 19.54
CA GLU A 100 -10.60 0.62 20.18
C GLU A 100 -11.42 1.52 19.24
N GLY A 101 -10.76 2.19 18.27
CA GLY A 101 -11.43 3.08 17.32
C GLY A 101 -12.08 4.29 17.99
N ARG A 102 -11.44 4.82 19.04
CA ARG A 102 -11.95 5.91 19.87
C ARG A 102 -11.08 7.15 19.73
N ILE A 103 -11.70 8.30 19.55
CA ILE A 103 -11.05 9.63 19.56
C ILE A 103 -11.84 10.55 20.46
N GLU A 104 -11.15 11.38 21.23
CA GLU A 104 -11.77 12.46 22.00
C GLU A 104 -11.34 13.82 21.45
N TRP A 105 -12.31 14.70 21.19
CA TRP A 105 -12.05 16.06 20.74
C TRP A 105 -13.10 17.01 21.29
N HIS A 106 -12.66 18.11 21.90
CA HIS A 106 -13.53 19.11 22.55
C HIS A 106 -14.52 18.52 23.57
N GLY A 107 -14.08 17.52 24.36
CA GLY A 107 -14.92 16.83 25.34
C GLY A 107 -15.99 15.92 24.72
N GLN A 108 -15.96 15.71 23.41
CA GLN A 108 -16.81 14.75 22.71
C GLN A 108 -16.01 13.49 22.37
N VAL A 109 -16.57 12.33 22.69
CA VAL A 109 -16.00 11.03 22.35
C VAL A 109 -16.64 10.54 21.05
N PHE A 110 -15.79 10.24 20.07
CA PHE A 110 -16.16 9.63 18.80
C PHE A 110 -15.74 8.17 18.81
N GLN A 111 -16.69 7.30 18.49
CA GLN A 111 -16.50 5.86 18.43
C GLN A 111 -16.71 5.35 17.00
N GLN A 112 -15.73 4.64 16.47
CA GLN A 112 -15.84 4.00 15.18
C GLN A 112 -16.59 2.67 15.30
N GLY A 113 -17.47 2.39 14.34
CA GLY A 113 -18.09 1.08 14.18
C GLY A 113 -17.07 0.02 13.74
N LYS A 114 -17.45 -1.25 13.91
CA LYS A 114 -16.59 -2.41 13.62
C LYS A 114 -16.89 -3.08 12.28
N LEU A 115 -17.88 -2.62 11.52
CA LEU A 115 -18.19 -3.19 10.21
C LEU A 115 -17.30 -2.56 9.14
N LEU A 116 -17.08 -3.28 8.03
CA LEU A 116 -16.29 -2.76 6.90
C LEU A 116 -16.83 -1.40 6.41
N LYS A 117 -18.15 -1.24 6.29
CA LYS A 117 -18.78 0.02 5.85
C LYS A 117 -18.54 1.22 6.79
N ASP A 118 -18.13 0.96 8.04
CA ASP A 118 -17.88 1.99 9.06
C ASP A 118 -16.43 2.52 9.00
N SER A 119 -15.58 1.93 8.15
CA SER A 119 -14.15 2.24 8.01
C SER A 119 -13.67 2.29 6.56
N TYR A 120 -14.34 1.61 5.64
CA TYR A 120 -14.02 1.61 4.22
C TYR A 120 -15.13 2.26 3.39
N LYS A 121 -14.75 3.15 2.47
CA LYS A 121 -15.64 3.81 1.53
C LYS A 121 -15.32 3.39 0.10
N ALA A 122 -16.12 2.49 -0.45
CA ALA A 122 -16.13 2.22 -1.89
C ALA A 122 -16.88 3.34 -2.62
N ALA A 123 -16.14 4.27 -3.22
CA ALA A 123 -16.70 5.39 -3.98
C ALA A 123 -16.71 5.07 -5.48
N PRO A 124 -17.64 5.62 -6.28
CA PRO A 124 -17.43 5.77 -7.72
C PRO A 124 -16.33 6.80 -7.98
N SER A 125 -15.55 6.65 -9.05
CA SER A 125 -14.45 7.55 -9.46
C SER A 125 -14.79 9.03 -9.33
N THR A 126 -15.96 9.42 -9.84
CA THR A 126 -16.53 10.79 -9.73
C THR A 126 -16.64 11.38 -8.31
N LYS A 127 -16.43 10.59 -7.25
CA LYS A 127 -16.42 11.02 -5.84
C LYS A 127 -15.03 10.96 -5.20
N ASN A 128 -14.00 10.49 -5.89
CA ASN A 128 -12.60 10.54 -5.49
C ASN A 128 -11.92 11.87 -5.91
N VAL A 129 -12.70 12.95 -5.93
CA VAL A 129 -12.34 14.27 -6.49
C VAL A 129 -11.01 14.84 -5.99
N LYS A 130 -10.55 14.49 -4.78
CA LYS A 130 -9.31 15.06 -4.22
C LYS A 130 -8.07 14.49 -4.88
N ILE A 131 -8.02 13.18 -5.06
CA ILE A 131 -6.88 12.53 -5.71
C ILE A 131 -6.95 12.75 -7.23
N GLU A 132 -8.14 12.73 -7.83
CA GLU A 132 -8.32 13.12 -9.25
C GLU A 132 -7.86 14.56 -9.53
N SER A 133 -8.26 15.53 -8.71
CA SER A 133 -7.79 16.93 -8.86
C SER A 133 -6.29 17.08 -8.59
N TRP A 134 -5.70 16.19 -7.78
CA TRP A 134 -4.26 16.14 -7.59
C TRP A 134 -3.56 15.57 -8.83
N TRP A 135 -4.07 14.47 -9.41
CA TRP A 135 -3.58 13.91 -10.66
C TRP A 135 -3.55 14.93 -11.78
N GLU A 136 -4.62 15.70 -11.98
CA GLU A 136 -4.65 16.78 -12.98
C GLU A 136 -3.50 17.77 -12.78
N ARG A 137 -3.21 18.16 -11.54
CA ARG A 137 -2.11 19.10 -11.24
C ARG A 137 -0.74 18.47 -11.45
N MET A 138 -0.56 17.20 -11.10
CA MET A 138 0.66 16.45 -11.38
C MET A 138 0.92 16.32 -12.89
N LEU A 139 -0.12 15.93 -13.63
CA LEU A 139 -0.14 15.86 -15.09
C LEU A 139 0.31 17.17 -15.72
N HIS A 140 -0.23 18.29 -15.26
CA HIS A 140 0.11 19.60 -15.82
C HIS A 140 1.55 20.05 -15.56
N VAL A 141 2.20 19.56 -14.50
CA VAL A 141 3.51 20.06 -14.06
C VAL A 141 4.66 19.13 -14.42
N SER A 142 4.48 17.81 -14.36
CA SER A 142 5.57 16.84 -14.55
C SER A 142 5.23 15.75 -15.55
N SER A 143 4.12 15.02 -15.39
CA SER A 143 3.89 13.82 -16.20
C SER A 143 3.42 14.06 -17.65
N ARG A 144 3.01 15.28 -18.03
CA ARG A 144 2.68 15.59 -19.43
C ARG A 144 3.88 15.44 -20.38
N GLN A 145 5.07 15.87 -19.98
CA GLN A 145 6.26 15.74 -20.82
C GLN A 145 6.61 14.27 -21.05
N TRP A 146 6.43 13.43 -20.03
CA TRP A 146 6.65 11.98 -20.11
C TRP A 146 5.65 11.29 -21.04
N VAL A 147 4.37 11.65 -20.93
CA VAL A 147 3.31 11.13 -21.82
C VAL A 147 3.58 11.55 -23.27
N GLU A 148 3.95 12.81 -23.51
CA GLU A 148 4.26 13.31 -24.85
C GLU A 148 5.52 12.62 -25.41
N TYR A 149 6.58 12.51 -24.60
CA TYR A 149 7.85 11.88 -24.98
C TYR A 149 7.72 10.40 -25.32
N PHE A 150 7.14 9.58 -24.44
CA PHE A 150 6.91 8.16 -24.74
C PHE A 150 5.89 7.98 -25.87
N GLY A 151 4.92 8.89 -25.97
CA GLY A 151 4.00 8.97 -27.10
C GLY A 151 4.68 9.26 -28.43
N GLU A 152 5.78 10.01 -28.43
CA GLU A 152 6.63 10.21 -29.61
C GLU A 152 7.43 8.97 -29.96
N LEU A 153 8.06 8.30 -28.98
CA LEU A 153 8.78 7.04 -29.23
C LEU A 153 7.88 6.00 -29.90
N ALA A 154 6.67 5.78 -29.36
CA ALA A 154 5.71 4.84 -29.93
C ALA A 154 5.26 5.24 -31.35
N ARG A 155 5.03 6.54 -31.59
CA ARG A 155 4.55 7.04 -32.89
C ARG A 155 5.63 6.99 -33.97
N ASP A 156 6.89 7.15 -33.58
CA ASP A 156 8.05 7.06 -34.47
C ASP A 156 8.42 5.58 -34.79
N GLY A 157 7.77 4.61 -34.14
CA GLY A 157 8.11 3.19 -34.25
C GLY A 157 9.35 2.80 -33.44
N ASP A 158 9.77 3.66 -32.51
CA ASP A 158 10.93 3.47 -31.64
C ASP A 158 10.58 2.73 -30.35
N PHE A 159 9.31 2.45 -30.06
CA PHE A 159 8.87 1.67 -28.89
C PHE A 159 7.68 0.78 -29.23
N ASP A 160 7.79 -0.50 -28.87
CA ASP A 160 6.70 -1.48 -28.82
C ASP A 160 6.56 -2.05 -27.41
N GLY A 161 5.39 -1.84 -26.80
CA GLY A 161 5.10 -2.31 -25.44
C GLY A 161 5.02 -3.83 -25.29
N ASP A 162 4.93 -4.57 -26.40
CA ASP A 162 4.89 -6.03 -26.41
C ASP A 162 6.29 -6.66 -26.58
N MET A 163 7.31 -5.85 -26.90
CA MET A 163 8.69 -6.31 -27.07
C MET A 163 9.45 -6.32 -25.74
N LEU A 164 10.07 -7.46 -25.41
CA LEU A 164 10.84 -7.63 -24.17
C LEU A 164 12.03 -6.67 -24.11
N GLU A 165 12.67 -6.43 -25.25
CA GLU A 165 13.85 -5.58 -25.38
C GLU A 165 13.52 -4.12 -25.11
N ASP A 166 12.35 -3.68 -25.58
CA ASP A 166 11.82 -2.35 -25.29
C ASP A 166 11.42 -2.22 -23.82
N GLN A 167 10.72 -3.21 -23.26
CA GLN A 167 10.36 -3.22 -21.83
C GLN A 167 11.61 -3.11 -20.94
N ILE A 168 12.65 -3.90 -21.20
CA ILE A 168 13.90 -3.88 -20.44
C ILE A 168 14.63 -2.55 -20.63
N ALA A 169 14.85 -2.12 -21.87
CA ALA A 169 15.60 -0.90 -22.17
C ALA A 169 14.91 0.35 -21.60
N LEU A 170 13.59 0.43 -21.73
CA LEU A 170 12.81 1.57 -21.24
C LEU A 170 12.92 1.67 -19.72
N TYR A 171 12.75 0.56 -19.00
CA TYR A 171 12.88 0.54 -17.55
C TYR A 171 14.31 0.85 -17.09
N ALA A 172 15.32 0.24 -17.72
CA ALA A 172 16.72 0.47 -17.35
C ALA A 172 17.15 1.93 -17.50
N VAL A 173 16.62 2.65 -18.50
CA VAL A 173 16.99 4.04 -18.78
C VAL A 173 16.13 5.04 -18.01
N TYR A 174 14.81 4.84 -18.00
CA TYR A 174 13.88 5.90 -17.57
C TYR A 174 13.29 5.71 -16.18
N GLU A 175 13.32 4.49 -15.59
CA GLU A 175 12.67 4.23 -14.29
C GLU A 175 13.17 5.18 -13.19
N ASP A 176 14.48 5.26 -12.99
CA ASP A 176 15.08 6.05 -11.92
C ASP A 176 14.86 7.55 -12.15
N ILE A 177 14.95 8.02 -13.40
CA ILE A 177 14.71 9.43 -13.78
C ILE A 177 13.25 9.82 -13.53
N LEU A 178 12.32 9.00 -14.02
CA LEU A 178 10.88 9.20 -13.86
C LEU A 178 10.51 9.19 -12.38
N ARG A 179 10.99 8.18 -11.63
CA ARG A 179 10.74 8.09 -10.18
C ARG A 179 11.23 9.32 -9.47
N GLN A 180 12.49 9.72 -9.67
CA GLN A 180 13.07 10.88 -9.01
C GLN A 180 12.24 12.14 -9.28
N GLU A 181 11.88 12.41 -10.54
CA GLU A 181 11.13 13.60 -10.88
C GLU A 181 9.72 13.62 -10.26
N LEU A 182 9.02 12.48 -10.29
CA LEU A 182 7.68 12.38 -9.70
C LEU A 182 7.73 12.46 -8.17
N PHE A 183 8.77 11.91 -7.52
CA PHE A 183 8.99 12.06 -6.08
C PHE A 183 9.33 13.52 -5.71
N ASP A 184 10.19 14.19 -6.46
CA ASP A 184 10.50 15.63 -6.28
C ASP A 184 9.23 16.47 -6.38
N PHE A 185 8.33 16.14 -7.31
CA PHE A 185 7.02 16.78 -7.41
C PHE A 185 6.17 16.55 -6.16
N VAL A 186 6.15 15.33 -5.61
CA VAL A 186 5.40 15.00 -4.39
C VAL A 186 5.95 15.78 -3.18
N GLU A 187 7.27 15.88 -3.05
CA GLU A 187 7.90 16.67 -1.99
C GLU A 187 7.55 18.16 -2.12
N ALA A 188 7.73 18.72 -3.32
CA ALA A 188 7.36 20.10 -3.63
C ALA A 188 5.87 20.35 -3.37
N TRP A 189 5.02 19.39 -3.70
CA TRP A 189 3.60 19.42 -3.39
C TRP A 189 3.36 19.43 -1.87
N ASN A 190 3.98 18.57 -1.09
CA ASN A 190 3.70 18.53 0.34
C ASN A 190 4.09 19.84 1.06
N ILE A 191 5.08 20.59 0.53
CA ILE A 191 5.50 21.88 1.09
C ILE A 191 4.93 23.13 0.40
N HIS A 192 4.22 22.99 -0.74
CA HIS A 192 3.65 24.16 -1.43
C HIS A 192 2.58 24.84 -0.58
N ARG A 193 2.48 26.17 -0.67
CA ARG A 193 1.47 26.91 0.08
C ARG A 193 0.15 27.00 -0.68
N ILE A 194 -0.89 26.34 -0.18
CA ILE A 194 -2.26 26.53 -0.64
C ILE A 194 -2.76 27.89 -0.14
N ARG A 195 -3.19 28.74 -1.08
CA ARG A 195 -3.72 30.08 -0.76
C ARG A 195 -5.11 29.99 -0.16
N LEU A 196 -5.41 30.90 0.77
CA LEU A 196 -6.75 31.07 1.33
C LEU A 196 -7.75 31.45 0.24
N GLN A 197 -8.83 30.67 0.13
CA GLN A 197 -9.92 30.93 -0.79
C GLN A 197 -11.17 31.34 -0.02
N LYS A 198 -11.48 32.65 0.02
CA LYS A 198 -12.61 33.20 0.80
C LYS A 198 -13.96 32.55 0.47
N ASN A 199 -14.15 32.18 -0.80
CA ASN A 199 -15.39 31.56 -1.29
C ASN A 199 -15.44 30.04 -1.09
N ARG A 200 -14.37 29.43 -0.56
CA ARG A 200 -14.28 27.99 -0.27
C ARG A 200 -13.76 27.75 1.15
N PRO A 201 -14.55 28.09 2.18
CA PRO A 201 -14.11 28.02 3.58
C PRO A 201 -13.75 26.60 4.07
N HIS A 202 -14.19 25.56 3.36
CA HIS A 202 -13.86 24.16 3.63
C HIS A 202 -12.50 23.73 3.05
N VAL A 203 -11.85 24.58 2.25
CA VAL A 203 -10.51 24.34 1.74
C VAL A 203 -9.51 24.78 2.80
N VAL A 204 -8.80 23.80 3.36
CA VAL A 204 -7.67 24.06 4.26
C VAL A 204 -6.57 24.74 3.46
N HIS A 205 -6.13 25.90 3.93
CA HIS A 205 -5.03 26.69 3.37
C HIS A 205 -3.76 26.41 4.17
N GLY A 206 -2.60 26.84 3.67
CA GLY A 206 -1.31 26.48 4.26
C GLY A 206 -0.59 25.38 3.48
N GLN A 207 0.48 24.85 4.05
CA GLN A 207 1.25 23.77 3.43
C GLN A 207 0.60 22.42 3.77
N PRO A 208 0.38 21.51 2.80
CA PRO A 208 -0.19 20.19 3.08
C PRO A 208 0.50 19.45 4.22
N TRP A 209 1.83 19.43 4.23
CA TRP A 209 2.63 18.80 5.28
C TRP A 209 2.36 19.41 6.66
N MET A 210 2.35 20.75 6.76
CA MET A 210 2.01 21.44 8.02
C MET A 210 0.57 21.16 8.45
N ASN A 211 -0.38 21.15 7.51
CA ASN A 211 -1.78 20.86 7.79
C ASN A 211 -2.01 19.41 8.26
N TYR A 212 -1.12 18.50 7.89
CA TYR A 212 -1.16 17.10 8.28
C TYR A 212 -0.50 16.86 9.65
N HIS A 213 0.75 17.33 9.82
CA HIS A 213 1.54 17.07 11.02
C HIS A 213 1.25 18.03 12.18
N TYR A 214 0.84 19.27 11.87
CA TYR A 214 0.61 20.34 12.85
C TYR A 214 -0.73 21.05 12.61
N PRO A 215 -1.87 20.31 12.58
CA PRO A 215 -3.18 20.92 12.42
C PRO A 215 -3.48 21.86 13.61
N ASP A 216 -4.21 22.95 13.35
CA ASP A 216 -4.69 23.84 14.41
C ASP A 216 -5.66 23.05 15.33
N PRO A 217 -5.30 22.79 16.60
CA PRO A 217 -6.07 21.90 17.48
C PRO A 217 -7.46 22.45 17.83
N GLN A 218 -7.66 23.76 17.69
CA GLN A 218 -8.99 24.38 17.87
C GLN A 218 -9.91 24.07 16.70
N LYS A 219 -9.35 23.89 15.49
CA LYS A 219 -10.11 23.77 14.24
C LYS A 219 -10.15 22.35 13.68
N ALA A 220 -9.18 21.51 14.03
CA ALA A 220 -9.07 20.15 13.53
C ALA A 220 -8.52 19.20 14.59
N CYS A 221 -8.97 17.95 14.49
CA CYS A 221 -8.49 16.83 15.28
C CYS A 221 -7.67 15.90 14.37
N ASN A 222 -6.63 15.25 14.90
CA ASN A 222 -5.98 14.16 14.20
C ASN A 222 -6.78 12.87 14.42
N TRP A 223 -7.23 12.25 13.34
CA TRP A 223 -8.07 11.06 13.36
C TRP A 223 -7.32 9.74 13.15
N GLY A 224 -5.99 9.76 13.28
CA GLY A 224 -5.17 8.57 13.19
C GLY A 224 -5.41 7.65 14.39
N ILE A 225 -5.68 6.38 14.11
CA ILE A 225 -5.81 5.36 15.14
C ILE A 225 -4.54 4.51 15.13
N PRO A 226 -3.83 4.36 16.26
CA PRO A 226 -2.67 3.49 16.34
C PRO A 226 -3.00 2.08 15.85
N ILE A 227 -2.10 1.50 15.05
CA ILE A 227 -2.23 0.11 14.61
C ILE A 227 -1.65 -0.84 15.65
N ASP A 228 -2.19 -2.05 15.69
CA ASP A 228 -1.54 -3.17 16.33
C ASP A 228 -0.40 -3.67 15.43
N ARG A 229 0.84 -3.62 15.93
CA ARG A 229 2.02 -4.02 15.18
C ARG A 229 2.09 -5.54 14.95
N THR A 230 1.50 -6.35 15.82
CA THR A 230 1.47 -7.81 15.62
C THR A 230 0.61 -8.17 14.41
N VAL A 231 -0.55 -7.51 14.30
CA VAL A 231 -1.48 -7.64 13.18
C VAL A 231 -0.86 -7.15 11.87
N LEU A 232 -0.07 -6.06 11.91
CA LEU A 232 0.72 -5.62 10.76
C LEU A 232 1.69 -6.71 10.31
N THR A 233 2.54 -7.21 11.21
CA THR A 233 3.53 -8.25 10.90
C THR A 233 2.88 -9.51 10.33
N ASP A 234 1.74 -9.94 10.88
CA ASP A 234 1.02 -11.11 10.38
C ASP A 234 0.47 -10.91 8.97
N MET A 235 0.04 -9.70 8.60
CA MET A 235 -0.41 -9.38 7.25
C MET A 235 0.74 -9.13 6.26
N GLU A 236 1.91 -8.71 6.74
CA GLU A 236 3.11 -8.50 5.91
C GLU A 236 3.83 -9.80 5.60
N ARG A 237 3.79 -10.80 6.49
CA ARG A 237 4.52 -12.07 6.35
C ARG A 237 4.26 -12.78 5.00
N PRO A 238 3.00 -12.96 4.53
CA PRO A 238 2.74 -13.62 3.25
C PRO A 238 3.26 -12.84 2.02
N LEU A 239 3.64 -11.57 2.21
CA LEU A 239 4.09 -10.67 1.17
C LEU A 239 5.61 -10.47 1.16
N SER A 240 6.37 -11.17 2.03
CA SER A 240 7.82 -10.96 2.20
C SER A 240 8.58 -11.05 0.89
N ASP A 241 8.27 -12.06 0.09
CA ASP A 241 9.01 -12.42 -1.12
C ASP A 241 8.52 -11.68 -2.36
N ILE A 242 7.42 -10.93 -2.24
CA ILE A 242 6.85 -10.16 -3.34
C ILE A 242 7.56 -8.81 -3.44
N ASP A 243 8.49 -8.68 -4.37
CA ASP A 243 9.11 -7.40 -4.67
C ASP A 243 8.26 -6.60 -5.68
N ILE A 244 7.71 -5.48 -5.20
CA ILE A 244 6.90 -4.55 -5.99
C ILE A 244 7.73 -3.38 -6.57
N ASN A 245 8.99 -3.23 -6.16
CA ASN A 245 9.82 -2.07 -6.48
C ASN A 245 10.77 -2.32 -7.66
N SER A 246 11.08 -3.58 -8.00
CA SER A 246 11.89 -3.92 -9.17
C SER A 246 11.11 -4.73 -10.20
N CYS A 247 11.11 -4.26 -11.45
CA CYS A 247 10.59 -4.99 -12.62
C CYS A 247 11.70 -5.73 -13.39
N LEU A 248 12.97 -5.42 -13.13
CA LEU A 248 14.10 -6.12 -13.73
C LEU A 248 14.69 -7.06 -12.69
N GLU A 249 14.97 -8.30 -13.09
CA GLU A 249 15.72 -9.21 -12.24
C GLU A 249 17.11 -8.61 -11.95
N PRO A 250 17.71 -8.91 -10.78
CA PRO A 250 18.99 -8.30 -10.36
C PRO A 250 20.09 -8.43 -11.42
N GLU A 251 20.19 -9.58 -12.09
CA GLU A 251 21.18 -9.85 -13.14
C GLU A 251 20.94 -8.96 -14.36
N THR A 252 19.69 -8.87 -14.83
CA THR A 252 19.28 -8.01 -15.96
C THR A 252 19.56 -6.54 -15.63
N LYS A 253 19.20 -6.09 -14.42
CA LYS A 253 19.40 -4.71 -13.97
C LYS A 253 20.89 -4.36 -13.91
N ASN A 254 21.72 -5.27 -13.39
CA ASN A 254 23.16 -5.08 -13.31
C ASN A 254 23.82 -5.06 -14.70
N TRP A 255 23.41 -5.96 -15.59
CA TRP A 255 23.90 -6.01 -16.96
C TRP A 255 23.58 -4.72 -17.73
N CYS A 256 22.33 -4.24 -17.64
CA CYS A 256 21.95 -2.98 -18.27
C CYS A 256 22.73 -1.79 -17.71
N ARG A 257 22.92 -1.74 -16.39
CA ARG A 257 23.66 -0.67 -15.73
C ARG A 257 25.13 -0.62 -16.18
N GLN A 258 25.78 -1.77 -16.30
CA GLN A 258 27.17 -1.84 -16.81
C GLN A 258 27.29 -1.22 -18.20
N LEU A 259 26.42 -1.61 -19.13
CA LEU A 259 26.42 -1.05 -20.48
C LEU A 259 26.10 0.45 -20.50
N LEU A 260 25.14 0.90 -19.70
CA LEU A 260 24.81 2.31 -19.60
C LEU A 260 25.99 3.14 -19.06
N THR A 261 26.71 2.64 -18.06
CA THR A 261 27.93 3.27 -17.56
C THR A 261 29.02 3.32 -18.64
N GLU A 262 29.20 2.26 -19.44
CA GLU A 262 30.14 2.25 -20.58
C GLU A 262 29.76 3.25 -21.68
N MET A 263 28.48 3.58 -21.80
CA MET A 263 27.97 4.60 -22.73
C MET A 263 28.09 6.03 -22.17
N ASP A 264 28.62 6.24 -20.96
CA ASP A 264 28.62 7.53 -20.24
C ASP A 264 27.20 8.05 -19.90
N PHE A 265 26.23 7.15 -19.67
CA PHE A 265 24.87 7.53 -19.26
C PHE A 265 24.87 8.38 -17.98
N ASP A 266 25.64 7.99 -16.97
CA ASP A 266 25.65 8.62 -15.66
C ASP A 266 26.06 10.11 -15.72
N GLN A 267 26.98 10.46 -16.63
CA GLN A 267 27.39 11.85 -16.83
C GLN A 267 26.24 12.72 -17.35
N VAL A 268 25.38 12.16 -18.20
CA VAL A 268 24.21 12.86 -18.76
C VAL A 268 23.07 12.89 -17.76
N ALA A 269 22.84 11.80 -17.03
CA ALA A 269 21.81 11.73 -15.99
C ALA A 269 22.08 12.70 -14.82
N LEU A 270 23.35 12.84 -14.41
CA LEU A 270 23.78 13.78 -13.36
C LEU A 270 23.99 15.21 -13.88
N GLY A 271 24.15 15.38 -15.19
CA GLY A 271 24.41 16.67 -15.82
C GLY A 271 23.17 17.57 -15.83
N SER A 272 23.33 18.84 -15.47
CA SER A 272 22.31 19.86 -15.74
C SER A 272 22.26 20.13 -17.24
N SER A 273 21.48 19.35 -17.99
CA SER A 273 21.26 19.60 -19.42
C SER A 273 20.73 21.03 -19.60
N ARG A 274 21.40 21.81 -20.44
CA ARG A 274 20.92 23.13 -20.90
C ARG A 274 19.91 23.01 -22.04
N ASP A 275 19.59 21.80 -22.47
CA ASP A 275 18.58 21.54 -23.49
C ASP A 275 17.18 21.89 -22.92
N PRO A 276 16.36 22.67 -23.63
CA PRO A 276 14.97 22.87 -23.24
C PRO A 276 14.18 21.55 -23.15
N ASP A 277 14.59 20.51 -23.88
CA ASP A 277 14.06 19.15 -23.76
C ASP A 277 15.02 18.28 -22.92
N LYS A 278 14.65 18.08 -21.65
CA LYS A 278 15.45 17.30 -20.70
C LYS A 278 15.47 15.81 -21.01
N LEU A 279 14.49 15.29 -21.77
CA LEU A 279 14.36 13.86 -22.03
C LEU A 279 15.05 13.42 -23.33
N ARG A 280 15.16 14.34 -24.29
CA ARG A 280 15.81 14.10 -25.58
C ARG A 280 17.19 13.45 -25.51
N PRO A 281 18.11 13.83 -24.59
CA PRO A 281 19.43 13.19 -24.50
C PRO A 281 19.36 11.70 -24.16
N PHE A 282 18.28 11.22 -23.54
CA PHE A 282 18.13 9.83 -23.13
C PHE A 282 17.67 8.89 -24.25
N ARG A 283 17.08 9.43 -25.33
CA ARG A 283 16.62 8.63 -26.49
C ARG A 283 17.75 7.81 -27.09
N ARG A 284 18.95 8.40 -27.21
CA ARG A 284 20.11 7.70 -27.77
C ARG A 284 20.58 6.52 -26.90
N PHE A 285 20.49 6.66 -25.58
CA PHE A 285 20.89 5.61 -24.63
C PHE A 285 19.90 4.47 -24.65
N TYR A 286 18.61 4.80 -24.67
CA TYR A 286 17.54 3.82 -24.84
C TYR A 286 17.70 3.00 -26.13
N LEU A 287 17.83 3.66 -27.29
CA LEU A 287 17.98 2.96 -28.56
C LEU A 287 19.27 2.13 -28.61
N ALA A 288 20.40 2.67 -28.13
CA ALA A 288 21.67 1.95 -28.09
C ALA A 288 21.62 0.75 -27.15
N LEU A 289 21.01 0.88 -25.96
CA LEU A 289 20.85 -0.22 -25.03
C LEU A 289 19.93 -1.29 -25.61
N ARG A 290 18.81 -0.91 -26.24
CA ARG A 290 17.91 -1.84 -26.92
C ARG A 290 18.64 -2.67 -27.98
N ASP A 291 19.45 -2.03 -28.82
CA ASP A 291 20.24 -2.74 -29.84
C ASP A 291 21.21 -3.76 -29.22
N GLN A 292 21.80 -3.44 -28.06
CA GLN A 292 22.65 -4.39 -27.33
C GLN A 292 21.84 -5.53 -26.73
N ILE A 293 20.66 -5.26 -26.19
CA ILE A 293 19.75 -6.28 -25.65
C ILE A 293 19.36 -7.26 -26.75
N ILE A 294 18.96 -6.77 -27.94
CA ILE A 294 18.60 -7.61 -29.09
C ILE A 294 19.76 -8.55 -29.44
N ARG A 295 20.97 -8.02 -29.63
CA ARG A 295 22.16 -8.83 -29.95
C ARG A 295 22.48 -9.85 -28.86
N HIS A 296 22.34 -9.46 -27.60
CA HIS A 296 22.61 -10.35 -26.46
C HIS A 296 21.61 -11.51 -26.42
N ILE A 297 20.32 -11.23 -26.60
CA ILE A 297 19.26 -12.25 -26.67
C ILE A 297 19.49 -13.18 -27.86
N GLU A 298 19.78 -12.64 -29.05
CA GLU A 298 20.09 -13.43 -30.26
C GLU A 298 21.33 -14.32 -30.09
N SER A 299 22.31 -13.88 -29.31
CA SER A 299 23.53 -14.64 -29.03
C SER A 299 23.32 -15.83 -28.10
N GLY A 300 22.23 -15.84 -27.31
CA GLY A 300 21.95 -16.87 -26.30
C GLY A 300 22.92 -16.91 -25.12
N GLN A 301 23.70 -15.84 -24.90
CA GLN A 301 24.67 -15.74 -23.81
C GLN A 301 23.99 -15.48 -22.46
N GLN A 302 24.69 -15.82 -21.38
CA GLN A 302 24.29 -15.44 -20.02
C GLN A 302 24.68 -13.99 -19.70
N PRO A 303 23.93 -13.27 -18.85
CA PRO A 303 22.69 -13.71 -18.20
C PRO A 303 21.51 -13.74 -19.18
N VAL A 304 20.54 -14.63 -18.93
CA VAL A 304 19.24 -14.55 -19.61
C VAL A 304 18.54 -13.27 -19.15
N LEU A 305 18.37 -12.32 -20.07
CA LEU A 305 17.71 -11.06 -19.77
C LEU A 305 16.21 -11.28 -19.60
N SER A 306 15.66 -10.73 -18.52
CA SER A 306 14.29 -10.99 -18.11
C SER A 306 13.62 -9.76 -17.51
N TYR A 307 12.34 -9.65 -17.80
CA TYR A 307 11.43 -8.69 -17.21
C TYR A 307 10.49 -9.44 -16.25
N ARG A 308 10.52 -9.04 -14.98
CA ARG A 308 9.65 -9.61 -13.95
C ARG A 308 8.22 -9.17 -14.22
N ARG A 309 7.33 -10.14 -14.38
CA ARG A 309 5.90 -9.87 -14.49
C ARG A 309 5.38 -9.40 -13.14
N ALA A 310 4.44 -8.45 -13.18
CA ALA A 310 3.77 -8.00 -11.97
C ALA A 310 3.16 -9.21 -11.24
N PRO A 311 3.25 -9.28 -9.90
CA PRO A 311 2.58 -10.31 -9.12
C PRO A 311 1.08 -10.25 -9.41
N THR A 312 0.60 -11.17 -10.23
CA THR A 312 -0.81 -11.29 -10.58
C THR A 312 -1.51 -12.10 -9.50
N GLY A 313 -2.57 -11.56 -8.92
CA GLY A 313 -3.27 -12.23 -7.83
C GLY A 313 -4.25 -11.30 -7.14
N GLY A 314 -5.32 -11.89 -6.63
CA GLY A 314 -6.33 -11.22 -5.81
C GLY A 314 -6.42 -11.85 -4.44
N VAL A 315 -7.63 -11.97 -3.92
CA VAL A 315 -7.91 -12.58 -2.62
C VAL A 315 -7.40 -14.03 -2.54
N ALA A 316 -7.68 -14.86 -3.56
CA ALA A 316 -7.27 -16.26 -3.58
C ALA A 316 -5.75 -16.47 -3.54
N GLU A 317 -4.98 -15.62 -4.23
CA GLU A 317 -3.51 -15.71 -4.19
C GLU A 317 -2.99 -15.35 -2.80
N TYR A 318 -3.55 -14.30 -2.18
CA TYR A 318 -3.19 -13.92 -0.82
C TYR A 318 -3.52 -15.02 0.19
N GLU A 319 -4.67 -15.69 0.07
CA GLU A 319 -5.05 -16.83 0.90
C GLU A 319 -4.05 -17.99 0.75
N SER A 320 -3.64 -18.32 -0.47
CA SER A 320 -2.61 -19.33 -0.72
C SER A 320 -1.24 -18.95 -0.14
N LEU A 321 -0.84 -17.68 -0.22
CA LEU A 321 0.39 -17.19 0.40
C LEU A 321 0.32 -17.28 1.93
N LEU A 322 -0.85 -16.99 2.51
CA LEU A 322 -1.10 -17.07 3.95
C LEU A 322 -0.98 -18.52 4.45
N GLU A 323 -1.57 -19.47 3.73
CA GLU A 323 -1.45 -20.91 4.03
C GLU A 323 0.01 -21.39 3.98
N ARG A 324 0.76 -21.01 2.93
CA ARG A 324 2.19 -21.32 2.81
C ARG A 324 3.01 -20.74 3.95
N ALA A 325 2.75 -19.49 4.33
CA ALA A 325 3.43 -18.84 5.45
C ALA A 325 3.07 -19.46 6.80
N ALA A 326 1.85 -19.98 6.97
CA ALA A 326 1.45 -20.72 8.16
C ALA A 326 2.16 -22.08 8.24
N GLN A 327 2.21 -22.83 7.13
CA GLN A 327 2.92 -24.11 7.06
C GLN A 327 4.41 -23.97 7.36
N ALA A 328 5.09 -22.99 6.75
CA ALA A 328 6.51 -22.74 7.00
C ALA A 328 6.79 -22.45 8.49
N ARG A 329 5.87 -21.77 9.17
CA ARG A 329 5.98 -21.49 10.62
C ARG A 329 5.79 -22.76 11.45
N GLU A 330 4.85 -23.63 11.08
CA GLU A 330 4.67 -24.93 11.74
C GLU A 330 5.90 -25.82 11.57
N ASP A 331 6.52 -25.80 10.39
CA ASP A 331 7.75 -26.54 10.11
C ASP A 331 8.95 -25.97 10.91
N GLU A 332 9.09 -24.64 11.00
CA GLU A 332 10.12 -23.97 11.84
C GLU A 332 9.94 -24.23 13.35
N LEU A 333 8.70 -24.40 13.81
CA LEU A 333 8.38 -24.76 15.20
C LEU A 333 8.49 -26.27 15.47
N GLY A 334 8.34 -27.11 14.43
CA GLY A 334 8.44 -28.57 14.50
C GLY A 334 9.87 -29.11 14.47
N ASP A 335 10.84 -28.32 13.99
CA ASP A 335 12.27 -28.66 13.95
C ASP A 335 13.03 -28.24 15.23
N GLY A 336 12.31 -27.65 16.19
CA GLY A 336 12.80 -27.35 17.54
C GLY A 336 12.62 -28.54 18.47
N ASP A 337 13.59 -29.45 18.48
CA ASP A 337 13.88 -30.54 19.44
C ASP A 337 12.71 -31.08 20.27
N ALA A 338 12.43 -32.38 20.06
CA ALA A 338 11.64 -33.20 20.97
C ALA A 338 12.33 -33.26 22.35
N ALA A 339 12.06 -32.28 23.21
CA ALA A 339 12.36 -32.38 24.63
C ALA A 339 11.52 -33.53 25.19
N GLU A 340 12.23 -34.57 25.62
CA GLU A 340 11.74 -35.78 26.26
C GLU A 340 10.52 -35.50 27.16
N GLN A 341 9.43 -36.24 26.90
CA GLN A 341 8.35 -36.35 27.88
C GLN A 341 8.96 -36.94 29.17
N PRO A 342 8.69 -36.37 30.35
CA PRO A 342 9.11 -37.02 31.57
C PRO A 342 8.28 -38.30 31.73
N ILE A 343 8.98 -39.43 31.63
CA ILE A 343 8.51 -40.75 32.02
C ILE A 343 8.21 -40.68 33.51
N ILE A 344 6.94 -40.67 33.89
CA ILE A 344 6.54 -40.92 35.28
C ILE A 344 6.45 -42.43 35.44
N GLU A 345 7.54 -43.04 35.90
CA GLU A 345 7.57 -44.42 36.36
C GLU A 345 6.65 -44.59 37.57
N THR A 346 5.71 -45.52 37.41
CA THR A 346 4.91 -46.10 38.47
C THR A 346 5.80 -46.89 39.43
N SER A 347 5.84 -46.49 40.70
CA SER A 347 6.25 -47.35 41.81
C SER A 347 5.12 -47.41 42.82
N VAL A 348 4.46 -48.57 42.87
CA VAL A 348 3.59 -49.03 43.95
C VAL A 348 4.48 -49.75 44.96
N GLU A 349 4.27 -49.46 46.25
CA GLU A 349 4.51 -50.24 47.48
C GLU A 349 4.54 -49.21 48.64
N ASP A 350 3.90 -49.30 49.80
CA ASP A 350 2.81 -50.11 50.34
C ASP A 350 2.43 -49.49 51.72
N GLU A 351 1.16 -49.69 52.10
CA GLU A 351 0.60 -49.83 53.47
C GLU A 351 0.75 -48.75 54.58
N GLN A 352 -0.39 -48.15 54.94
CA GLN A 352 -1.09 -48.20 56.26
C GLN A 352 -2.12 -47.05 56.25
N GLY A 353 -3.42 -47.20 56.50
CA GLY A 353 -4.13 -48.06 57.44
C GLY A 353 -5.16 -47.14 58.14
N ASP A 354 -6.39 -47.63 58.28
CA ASP A 354 -7.50 -47.09 59.07
C ASP A 354 -8.28 -45.86 58.55
N ASP A 355 -9.60 -45.75 58.65
CA ASP A 355 -10.73 -46.69 58.75
C ASP A 355 -12.02 -45.80 58.81
N ILE A 356 -13.16 -46.38 58.41
CA ILE A 356 -14.54 -46.11 58.92
C ILE A 356 -15.52 -45.10 58.22
N GLU A 357 -16.64 -45.71 57.80
CA GLU A 357 -18.08 -45.33 57.75
C GLU A 357 -18.70 -44.45 56.64
N GLU A 358 -19.25 -45.15 55.63
CA GLU A 358 -20.69 -45.46 55.39
C GLU A 358 -21.81 -44.49 55.88
N ILE A 359 -22.76 -44.20 54.96
CA ILE A 359 -24.23 -43.97 55.07
C ILE A 359 -24.62 -43.07 53.87
N SER A 360 -25.05 -43.63 52.73
CA SER A 360 -26.41 -44.06 52.34
C SER A 360 -27.43 -42.92 52.15
N ASP A 361 -27.74 -42.70 50.87
CA ASP A 361 -29.07 -42.70 50.25
C ASP A 361 -30.20 -41.75 50.70
N ASP A 362 -30.75 -41.18 49.63
CA ASP A 362 -32.16 -41.11 49.27
C ASP A 362 -33.03 -39.86 49.55
N ASP A 363 -33.66 -39.50 48.43
CA ASP A 363 -35.05 -39.12 48.26
C ASP A 363 -35.50 -37.65 48.38
N ALA A 364 -35.72 -37.13 47.18
CA ALA A 364 -37.07 -36.90 46.62
C ALA A 364 -37.85 -35.64 47.03
N ASP A 365 -38.19 -34.96 45.93
CA ASP A 365 -39.54 -34.57 45.55
C ASP A 365 -40.13 -33.23 45.99
N SER A 366 -40.63 -32.56 44.94
CA SER A 366 -41.93 -31.87 44.88
C SER A 366 -41.97 -30.49 45.55
N ASP A 367 -42.66 -29.47 45.06
CA ASP A 367 -43.50 -29.24 43.88
C ASP A 367 -43.82 -27.73 43.90
N SER A 368 -44.16 -27.18 42.73
CA SER A 368 -45.18 -26.14 42.49
C SER A 368 -45.12 -24.81 43.30
N SER A 369 -45.58 -23.65 42.87
CA SER A 369 -46.56 -23.20 41.88
C SER A 369 -46.38 -21.67 41.79
N ASP A 370 -46.42 -21.12 40.57
CA ASP A 370 -47.45 -20.18 40.07
C ASP A 370 -47.32 -18.69 40.38
N GLY A 371 -47.71 -17.90 39.36
CA GLY A 371 -48.28 -16.56 39.52
C GLY A 371 -47.53 -15.47 38.75
N LEU A 372 -47.67 -15.37 37.42
CA LEU A 372 -48.65 -14.53 36.69
C LEU A 372 -48.52 -13.00 36.86
N SER A 373 -48.10 -12.37 35.76
CA SER A 373 -48.62 -11.14 35.13
C SER A 373 -48.93 -9.89 35.96
N ALA A 374 -48.22 -8.79 35.66
CA ALA A 374 -48.74 -7.60 34.97
C ALA A 374 -47.58 -6.68 34.56
#